data_AF-A0A9E6A6P5-F1
#
_entry.id   AF-A0A9E6A6P5-F1
#
_cell.length_a   1.000
_cell.length_b   1.000
_cell.length_c   1.000
_cell.angle_alpha   90.00
_cell.angle_beta   90.00
_cell.angle_gamma   90.00
#
_symmetry.space_group_name_H-M   'P 1'
#
loop_
_entity.id
_entity.type
_entity.pdbx_description
1 polymer ?
#
loop_
_entity_poly.entity_id
_entity_poly.type
_entity_poly.pdbx_seq_one_letter_code
_entity_poly.pdbx_strand_id
1 'polypeptide(L)'
;MSKRAFLFGLAVVAILIFSLYRAKYGAQDTVAEINEVEAQIEAAEAEQAELLAEFAHRSRQEWIEDFARRELGMVPARAEQFVRTVDLDGRVGPPIELPDADVPVDREAQQ
;
A
#
# COMPACT_ATOMS: atom_id res chain seq x y z
N MET A 1 7.76 69.94 -15.88
CA MET A 1 7.68 68.71 -15.04
C MET A 1 9.04 68.46 -14.43
N SER A 2 9.12 68.26 -13.10
CA SER A 2 10.44 68.06 -12.45
C SER A 2 11.02 66.70 -12.89
N LYS A 3 12.32 66.67 -13.25
CA LYS A 3 13.02 65.42 -13.64
C LYS A 3 12.88 64.32 -12.59
N ARG A 4 12.72 64.71 -11.32
CA ARG A 4 12.50 63.82 -10.18
C ARG A 4 11.14 63.14 -10.23
N ALA A 5 10.06 63.86 -10.58
CA ALA A 5 8.73 63.27 -10.72
C ALA A 5 8.68 62.26 -11.88
N PHE A 6 9.37 62.55 -12.99
CA PHE A 6 9.49 61.63 -14.11
C PHE A 6 10.25 60.35 -13.73
N LEU A 7 11.40 60.47 -13.07
CA LEU A 7 12.17 59.32 -12.57
C LEU A 7 11.38 58.49 -11.56
N PHE A 8 10.62 59.14 -10.68
CA PHE A 8 9.79 58.45 -9.71
C PHE A 8 8.65 57.69 -10.39
N GLY A 9 7.97 58.30 -11.37
CA GLY A 9 6.96 57.62 -12.19
C GLY A 9 7.53 56.41 -12.92
N LEU A 10 8.72 56.54 -13.51
CA LEU A 10 9.41 55.43 -14.19
C LEU A 10 9.74 54.29 -13.21
N ALA A 11 10.21 54.62 -12.00
CA ALA A 11 10.50 53.62 -10.97
C ALA A 11 9.23 52.87 -10.53
N VAL A 12 8.11 53.58 -10.34
CA VAL A 12 6.82 52.97 -9.99
C VAL A 12 6.34 52.03 -11.10
N VAL A 13 6.45 52.44 -12.37
CA VAL A 13 6.09 51.59 -13.51
C VAL A 13 6.97 50.33 -13.58
N ALA A 14 8.29 50.47 -13.37
CA ALA A 14 9.20 49.33 -13.36
C ALA A 14 8.87 48.33 -12.25
N ILE A 15 8.55 48.82 -11.04
CA ILE A 15 8.13 47.98 -9.91
C ILE A 15 6.80 47.27 -10.22
N LEU A 16 5.83 47.97 -10.84
CA LEU A 16 4.56 47.38 -11.22
C LEU A 16 4.72 46.25 -12.23
N ILE A 17 5.55 46.44 -13.25
CA ILE A 17 5.85 45.40 -14.26
C ILE A 17 6.51 44.19 -13.58
N PHE A 18 7.48 44.42 -12.71
CA PHE A 18 8.18 43.35 -11.99
C PHE A 18 7.23 42.57 -11.07
N SER A 19 6.37 43.28 -10.31
CA SER A 19 5.37 42.67 -9.44
C SER A 19 4.39 41.79 -10.23
N LEU A 20 3.89 42.28 -11.37
CA LEU A 20 2.97 41.53 -12.22
C LEU A 20 3.63 40.28 -12.83
N TYR A 21 4.89 40.40 -13.25
CA TYR A 21 5.67 39.26 -13.74
C TYR A 21 5.85 38.21 -12.64
N ARG A 22 6.27 38.62 -11.44
CA ARG A 22 6.45 37.72 -10.28
C ARG A 22 5.15 37.01 -9.89
N ALA A 23 4.03 37.73 -9.85
CA ALA A 23 2.72 37.17 -9.52
C ALA A 23 2.23 36.17 -10.57
N LYS A 24 2.40 36.49 -11.86
CA LYS A 24 1.99 35.61 -12.95
C LYS A 24 2.80 34.31 -12.97
N TYR A 25 4.11 34.38 -12.73
CA TYR A 25 4.96 33.19 -12.69
C TYR A 25 4.77 32.39 -11.40
N GLY A 26 4.61 33.04 -10.24
CA GLY A 26 4.31 32.34 -8.99
C GLY A 26 3.02 31.50 -9.07
N ALA A 27 2.01 32.00 -9.78
CA ALA A 27 0.77 31.25 -10.01
C ALA A 27 0.97 30.05 -10.96
N GLN A 28 1.90 30.12 -11.92
CA GLN A 28 2.17 29.03 -12.84
C GLN A 28 2.88 27.86 -12.16
N ASP A 29 3.83 28.15 -11.28
CA ASP A 29 4.57 27.11 -10.53
C ASP A 29 3.61 26.32 -9.62
N THR A 30 2.70 27.01 -8.92
CA THR A 30 1.68 26.35 -8.09
C THR A 30 0.70 25.50 -8.92
N VAL A 31 0.29 25.97 -10.10
CA VAL A 31 -0.59 25.18 -10.99
C VAL A 31 0.13 23.94 -11.51
N ALA A 32 1.42 24.04 -11.82
CA ALA A 32 2.20 22.88 -12.25
C ALA A 32 2.32 21.83 -11.13
N GLU A 33 2.60 22.26 -9.91
CA GLU A 33 2.67 21.37 -8.73
C GLU A 33 1.31 20.71 -8.44
N ILE A 34 0.21 21.46 -8.52
CA ILE A 34 -1.14 20.89 -8.36
C ILE A 34 -1.42 19.83 -9.42
N ASN A 35 -1.14 20.13 -10.70
CA ASN A 35 -1.39 19.18 -11.79
C ASN A 35 -0.54 17.91 -11.64
N GLU A 36 0.70 18.03 -11.16
CA GLU A 36 1.57 16.89 -10.90
C GLU A 36 1.02 16.01 -9.76
N VAL A 37 0.52 16.62 -8.69
CA VAL A 37 -0.14 15.88 -7.59
C VAL A 37 -1.43 15.23 -8.06
N GLU A 38 -2.24 15.92 -8.87
CA GLU A 38 -3.51 15.41 -9.37
C GLU A 38 -3.30 14.21 -10.30
N ALA A 39 -2.27 14.25 -11.16
CA ALA A 39 -1.87 13.10 -11.98
C ALA A 39 -1.41 11.89 -11.14
N GLN A 40 -0.72 12.13 -10.02
CA GLN A 40 -0.33 11.05 -9.10
C GLN A 40 -1.54 10.42 -8.40
N ILE A 41 -2.53 11.24 -8.02
CA ILE A 41 -3.77 10.76 -7.41
C ILE A 41 -4.54 9.89 -8.40
N GLU A 42 -4.72 10.35 -9.64
CA GLU A 42 -5.41 9.59 -10.68
C GLU A 42 -4.74 8.24 -10.96
N ALA A 43 -3.41 8.19 -11.00
CA ALA A 43 -2.66 6.95 -11.17
C ALA A 43 -2.88 5.98 -9.99
N ALA A 44 -2.84 6.48 -8.76
CA ALA A 44 -3.03 5.67 -7.55
C ALA A 44 -4.47 5.14 -7.44
N GLU A 45 -5.47 5.93 -7.82
CA GLU A 45 -6.87 5.48 -7.85
C GLU A 45 -7.09 4.37 -8.90
N ALA A 46 -6.46 4.49 -10.06
CA ALA A 46 -6.51 3.46 -11.10
C ALA A 46 -5.89 2.13 -10.61
N GLU A 47 -4.71 2.19 -9.97
CA GLU A 47 -4.05 1.02 -9.39
C GLU A 47 -4.90 0.39 -8.28
N GLN A 48 -5.52 1.21 -7.42
CA GLN A 48 -6.42 0.71 -6.38
C GLN A 48 -7.61 -0.03 -6.98
N ALA A 49 -8.23 0.51 -8.03
CA ALA A 49 -9.37 -0.11 -8.69
C ALA A 49 -9.01 -1.47 -9.30
N GLU A 50 -7.83 -1.58 -9.92
CA GLU A 50 -7.30 -2.85 -10.43
C GLU A 50 -7.09 -3.87 -9.31
N LEU A 51 -6.39 -3.48 -8.24
CA LEU A 51 -6.13 -4.34 -7.08
C LEU A 51 -7.43 -4.80 -6.40
N LEU A 52 -8.42 -3.93 -6.29
CA LEU A 52 -9.73 -4.29 -5.74
C LEU A 52 -10.47 -5.28 -6.65
N ALA A 53 -10.37 -5.13 -7.96
CA ALA A 53 -10.93 -6.09 -8.91
C ALA A 53 -10.26 -7.46 -8.80
N GLU A 54 -8.92 -7.49 -8.68
CA GLU A 54 -8.18 -8.72 -8.43
C GLU A 54 -8.54 -9.36 -7.08
N PHE A 55 -8.60 -8.55 -6.03
CA PHE A 55 -8.99 -9.00 -4.70
C PHE A 55 -10.39 -9.60 -4.73
N ALA A 56 -11.36 -8.91 -5.32
CA ALA A 56 -12.73 -9.41 -5.44
C ALA A 56 -12.80 -10.74 -6.22
N HIS A 57 -11.91 -10.94 -7.20
CA HIS A 57 -11.82 -12.22 -7.91
C HIS A 57 -11.29 -13.35 -7.00
N ARG A 58 -10.26 -13.08 -6.20
CA ARG A 58 -9.58 -14.08 -5.35
C ARG A 58 -10.26 -14.30 -4.00
N SER A 59 -10.99 -13.32 -3.48
CA SER A 59 -11.69 -13.40 -2.19
C SER A 59 -13.03 -14.14 -2.29
N ARG A 60 -13.43 -14.60 -3.49
CA ARG A 60 -14.64 -15.42 -3.62
C ARG A 60 -14.46 -16.72 -2.84
N GLN A 61 -15.46 -17.01 -2.01
CA GLN A 61 -15.49 -18.19 -1.14
C GLN A 61 -15.21 -19.50 -1.91
N GLU A 62 -15.73 -19.62 -3.13
CA GLU A 62 -15.49 -20.76 -4.02
C GLU A 62 -14.00 -20.92 -4.39
N TRP A 63 -13.29 -19.81 -4.65
CA TRP A 63 -11.86 -19.86 -4.95
C TRP A 63 -11.03 -20.24 -3.72
N ILE A 64 -11.40 -19.72 -2.55
CA ILE A 64 -10.73 -20.05 -1.28
C ILE A 64 -10.89 -21.53 -0.96
N GLU A 65 -12.09 -22.09 -1.12
CA GLU A 65 -12.34 -23.52 -0.89
C GLU A 65 -11.55 -24.39 -1.86
N ASP A 66 -11.58 -24.05 -3.16
CA ASP A 66 -10.83 -24.78 -4.18
C ASP A 66 -9.31 -24.69 -3.99
N PHE A 67 -8.80 -23.54 -3.56
CA PHE A 67 -7.38 -23.34 -3.25
C PHE A 67 -6.98 -24.15 -2.02
N ALA A 68 -7.76 -24.08 -0.94
CA ALA A 68 -7.51 -24.84 0.28
C ALA A 68 -7.53 -26.36 0.01
N ARG A 69 -8.44 -26.82 -0.84
CA ARG A 69 -8.55 -28.23 -1.21
C ARG A 69 -7.38 -28.72 -2.06
N ARG A 70 -6.98 -27.93 -3.07
CA ARG A 70 -5.95 -28.34 -4.05
C ARG A 70 -4.53 -28.13 -3.54
N GLU A 71 -4.26 -26.95 -2.99
CA GLU A 71 -2.89 -26.53 -2.66
C GLU A 71 -2.53 -26.85 -1.20
N LEU A 72 -3.48 -26.61 -0.28
CA LEU A 72 -3.25 -26.85 1.15
C LEU A 72 -3.65 -28.26 1.59
N GLY A 73 -4.21 -29.07 0.68
CA GLY A 73 -4.69 -30.42 1.00
C GLY A 73 -5.78 -30.45 2.07
N MET A 74 -6.45 -29.32 2.32
CA MET A 74 -7.53 -29.19 3.30
C MET A 74 -8.81 -29.79 2.72
N VAL A 75 -8.84 -31.11 2.72
CA VAL A 75 -10.03 -31.91 2.42
C VAL A 75 -10.77 -32.23 3.72
N PRO A 76 -12.11 -32.40 3.69
CA PRO A 76 -12.84 -32.89 4.85
C PRO A 76 -12.21 -34.20 5.34
N ALA A 77 -12.05 -34.29 6.66
CA ALA A 77 -11.43 -35.45 7.30
C ALA A 77 -12.18 -36.73 6.89
N ARG A 78 -11.44 -37.73 6.44
CA ARG A 78 -12.02 -39.01 6.04
C ARG A 78 -12.44 -39.81 7.27
N ALA A 79 -13.43 -40.67 7.13
CA ALA A 79 -13.96 -41.46 8.26
C ALA A 79 -12.87 -42.27 8.98
N GLU A 80 -11.84 -42.71 8.24
CA GLU A 80 -10.72 -43.50 8.75
C GLU A 80 -9.71 -42.66 9.58
N GLN A 81 -9.80 -41.32 9.49
CA GLN A 81 -8.97 -40.38 10.26
C GLN A 81 -9.58 -40.04 11.62
N PHE A 82 -10.87 -40.35 11.84
CA PHE A 82 -11.50 -40.20 13.15
C PHE A 82 -11.11 -41.39 14.04
N VAL A 83 -10.45 -41.09 15.15
CA VAL A 83 -10.08 -42.09 16.17
C VAL A 83 -10.95 -41.84 17.40
N ARG A 84 -11.49 -42.91 17.98
CA ARG A 84 -12.21 -42.81 19.26
C ARG A 84 -11.22 -42.37 20.33
N THR A 85 -11.65 -41.52 21.24
CA THR A 85 -10.78 -40.97 22.30
C THR A 85 -10.08 -42.05 23.13
N VAL A 86 -10.73 -43.20 23.34
CA VAL A 86 -10.17 -44.37 24.05
C VAL A 86 -9.04 -45.07 23.27
N ASP A 87 -9.02 -44.93 21.94
CA ASP A 87 -8.05 -45.56 21.04
C ASP A 87 -6.91 -44.58 20.65
N LEU A 88 -6.90 -43.38 21.24
CA LEU A 88 -6.00 -42.28 20.86
C LEU A 88 -4.55 -42.53 21.31
N ASP A 89 -4.38 -43.13 22.49
CA ASP A 89 -3.06 -43.40 23.10
C ASP A 89 -2.20 -44.36 22.24
N GLY A 90 -2.83 -45.19 21.40
CA GLY A 90 -2.14 -46.10 20.49
C GLY A 90 -1.82 -45.51 19.10
N ARG A 91 -2.27 -44.29 18.81
CA ARG A 91 -2.13 -43.63 17.50
C ARG A 91 -1.27 -42.37 17.54
N VAL A 92 -1.24 -41.68 18.69
CA VAL A 92 -0.42 -40.48 18.88
C VAL A 92 0.94 -40.90 19.43
N GLY A 93 2.03 -40.40 18.84
CA GLY A 93 3.39 -40.63 19.36
C GLY A 93 3.58 -39.99 20.74
N PRO A 94 4.67 -40.31 21.46
CA PRO A 94 4.98 -39.66 22.72
C PRO A 94 5.02 -38.14 22.53
N PRO A 95 4.60 -37.34 23.54
CA PRO A 95 4.68 -35.90 23.47
C PRO A 95 6.10 -35.47 23.10
N ILE A 96 6.23 -34.72 22.01
CA ILE A 96 7.49 -34.08 21.67
C ILE A 96 7.54 -32.81 22.53
N GLU A 97 8.54 -32.70 23.39
CA GLU A 97 8.86 -31.44 24.05
C GLU A 97 9.29 -30.44 22.97
N LEU A 98 8.34 -29.62 22.54
CA LEU A 98 8.62 -28.46 21.72
C LEU A 98 9.23 -27.39 22.63
N PRO A 99 10.27 -26.67 22.19
CA PRO A 99 10.76 -25.52 22.94
C PRO A 99 9.61 -24.53 23.15
N ASP A 100 9.54 -23.96 24.36
CA ASP A 100 8.51 -22.99 24.74
C ASP A 100 8.37 -21.91 23.65
N ALA A 101 7.12 -21.64 23.24
CA ALA A 101 6.81 -20.69 22.17
C ALA A 101 7.30 -19.25 22.45
N ASP A 102 7.69 -18.97 23.69
CA ASP A 102 8.21 -17.68 24.14
C ASP A 102 9.74 -17.57 24.04
N VAL A 103 10.44 -18.63 23.63
CA VAL A 103 11.88 -18.56 23.33
C VAL A 103 12.05 -18.15 21.87
N PRO A 104 12.62 -16.97 21.56
CA PRO A 104 12.92 -16.59 20.20
C PRO A 104 13.88 -17.64 19.61
N VAL A 105 13.42 -18.32 18.55
CA VAL A 105 14.28 -19.19 17.76
C VAL A 105 15.23 -18.28 16.99
N ASP A 106 16.45 -18.10 17.52
CA ASP A 106 17.55 -17.48 16.80
C ASP A 106 17.86 -18.35 15.57
N ARG A 107 17.20 -18.06 14.45
CA ARG A 107 17.51 -18.63 13.14
C ARG A 107 18.75 -17.96 12.57
N GLU A 108 19.86 -17.98 13.30
CA GLU A 108 21.16 -17.59 12.79
C GLU A 108 22.22 -18.55 13.32
N ALA A 109 22.33 -19.72 12.67
CA ALA A 109 23.60 -20.41 12.40
C ALA A 109 23.31 -21.80 11.84
N GLN A 110 23.18 -21.89 10.51
CA GLN A 110 23.65 -23.04 9.74
C GLN A 110 23.67 -22.64 8.26
N GLN A 111 24.81 -22.04 7.87
CA GLN A 111 25.36 -22.17 6.52
C GLN A 111 26.08 -23.51 6.43
#